data_AF-A0A7X8DE06-F1
#
_entry.id   AF-A0A7X8DE06-F1
#
_cell.length_a   1.000
_cell.length_b   1.000
_cell.length_c   1.000
_cell.angle_alpha   90.00
_cell.angle_beta   90.00
_cell.angle_gamma   90.00
#
_symmetry.space_group_name_H-M   'P 1'
#
loop_
_entity.id
_entity.type
_entity.pdbx_description
1 polymer ?
#
loop_
_entity_poly.entity_id
_entity_poly.type
_entity_poly.pdbx_seq_one_letter_code
_entity_poly.pdbx_strand_id
1 'polypeptide(L)'
;MTIRAPKGTRDILPAETPAWQYVEEKYSSVCSRFCFQEIRVPTFEQTELFQRGVGDTTDIVQKEMYTFNDKGGRSMTLRPEGTAGVVRAYLENGLSSEPSPQKLYYILNNFRYEKMGKGRYREFNQMGCELFGSAESTADAEVISLLFLFFRELGLQEINLKINSIGCPKCRPAYLELLKDYFRPHLGDLCLNCQDRFERNPLRILDCKEDAENEIVKNAPLQIEHLCVECQEHFNKLCTELNNLGFEYEIDGHIVRGLDYYTRTVFEFVSNNVGTQGTICGGGRYDGLIEELGGQSTPAVGFALGVERLLMELKSQNVKLPSQAGPDIYIVSFPDTINQAAKICFDLRASNITAESNITARSFRAQMKYADRIGAKYIVVLGEDEIKSKSVDLKRMSDGTEIKLELTDLANYIREN
;
A
#
# COMPACT_ATOMS: atom_id res chain seq x y z
N MET A 1 15.29 29.84 -12.49
CA MET A 1 14.10 29.34 -11.76
C MET A 1 14.54 28.16 -10.92
N THR A 2 14.13 28.11 -9.65
CA THR A 2 14.39 26.94 -8.78
C THR A 2 13.44 25.81 -9.17
N ILE A 3 14.00 24.63 -9.48
CA ILE A 3 13.24 23.42 -9.79
C ILE A 3 12.57 22.90 -8.51
N ARG A 4 11.33 22.42 -8.60
CA ARG A 4 10.54 21.88 -7.48
C ARG A 4 9.89 20.55 -7.88
N ALA A 5 9.52 19.74 -6.89
CA ALA A 5 8.69 18.56 -7.11
C ALA A 5 7.39 18.93 -7.86
N PRO A 6 6.97 18.14 -8.87
CA PRO A 6 5.71 18.34 -9.56
C PRO A 6 4.50 18.40 -8.60
N LYS A 7 3.48 19.16 -8.99
CA LYS A 7 2.26 19.27 -8.18
C LYS A 7 1.57 17.91 -8.09
N GLY A 8 1.36 17.44 -6.85
CA GLY A 8 0.75 16.15 -6.54
C GLY A 8 1.74 15.00 -6.36
N THR A 9 3.04 15.26 -6.43
CA THR A 9 4.08 14.33 -5.98
C THR A 9 4.78 14.91 -4.74
N ARG A 10 5.53 14.08 -4.01
CA ARG A 10 6.32 14.51 -2.86
C ARG A 10 7.50 13.58 -2.63
N ASP A 11 8.55 14.13 -2.04
CA ASP A 11 9.64 13.32 -1.51
C ASP A 11 9.21 12.69 -0.17
N ILE A 12 9.57 11.43 0.06
CA ILE A 12 9.47 10.78 1.36
C ILE A 12 10.83 10.93 2.04
N LEU A 13 10.88 11.72 3.11
CA LEU A 13 12.15 12.14 3.73
C LEU A 13 12.64 11.15 4.79
N PRO A 14 13.93 11.19 5.20
CA PRO A 14 14.50 10.27 6.20
C PRO A 14 13.76 10.21 7.55
N ALA A 15 13.04 11.28 7.91
CA ALA A 15 12.22 11.31 9.12
C ALA A 15 10.92 10.47 8.99
N GLU A 16 10.46 10.23 7.76
CA GLU A 16 9.26 9.45 7.44
C GLU A 16 9.60 8.00 7.06
N THR A 17 10.72 7.76 6.37
CA THR A 17 11.06 6.45 5.81
C THR A 17 11.04 5.27 6.80
N PRO A 18 11.40 5.39 8.09
CA PRO A 18 11.33 4.26 9.02
C PRO A 18 9.89 3.73 9.22
N ALA A 19 8.90 4.62 9.21
CA ALA A 19 7.49 4.23 9.29
C ALA A 19 7.02 3.53 8.01
N TRP A 20 7.51 3.96 6.85
CA TRP A 20 7.24 3.31 5.56
C TRP A 20 7.82 1.90 5.52
N GLN A 21 9.12 1.77 5.82
CA GLN A 21 9.82 0.48 5.86
C GLN A 21 9.16 -0.49 6.84
N TYR A 22 8.75 0.00 8.02
CA TYR A 22 8.02 -0.82 8.98
C TYR A 22 6.73 -1.42 8.41
N VAL A 23 5.93 -0.60 7.72
CA VAL A 23 4.67 -1.05 7.09
C VAL A 23 4.96 -2.03 5.94
N GLU A 24 5.96 -1.75 5.11
CA GLU A 24 6.41 -2.61 4.00
C GLU A 24 6.89 -3.98 4.49
N GLU A 25 7.76 -4.00 5.51
CA GLU A 25 8.29 -5.23 6.12
C GLU A 25 7.17 -6.06 6.76
N LYS A 26 6.23 -5.39 7.46
CA LYS A 26 5.07 -6.05 8.04
C LYS A 26 4.16 -6.66 6.98
N TYR A 27 3.91 -5.94 5.90
CA TYR A 27 3.10 -6.43 4.79
C TYR A 27 3.73 -7.68 4.16
N SER A 28 5.00 -7.59 3.77
CA SER A 28 5.75 -8.70 3.18
C SER A 28 5.82 -9.92 4.10
N SER A 29 5.99 -9.72 5.41
CA SER A 29 5.98 -10.79 6.41
C SER A 29 4.62 -11.50 6.48
N VAL A 30 3.51 -10.74 6.50
CA VAL A 30 2.16 -11.30 6.51
C VAL A 30 1.90 -12.06 5.20
N CYS A 31 2.19 -11.48 4.04
CA CYS A 31 2.06 -12.13 2.74
C CYS A 31 2.82 -13.47 2.68
N SER A 32 4.05 -13.51 3.17
CA SER A 32 4.86 -14.74 3.22
C SER A 32 4.21 -15.86 4.03
N ARG A 33 3.54 -15.54 5.14
CA ARG A 33 2.82 -16.54 5.97
C ARG A 33 1.54 -17.07 5.32
N PHE A 34 0.97 -16.33 4.37
CA PHE A 34 -0.11 -16.78 3.50
C PHE A 34 0.40 -17.39 2.18
N CYS A 35 1.71 -17.62 2.07
CA CYS A 35 2.38 -18.17 0.89
C CYS A 35 2.21 -17.31 -0.38
N PHE A 36 1.97 -16.00 -0.23
CA PHE A 36 2.03 -15.06 -1.34
C PHE A 36 3.50 -14.74 -1.66
N GLN A 37 3.86 -14.76 -2.93
CA GLN A 37 5.20 -14.48 -3.44
C GLN A 37 5.26 -13.07 -4.05
N GLU A 38 6.41 -12.40 -3.91
CA GLU A 38 6.56 -11.04 -4.42
C GLU A 38 6.64 -11.04 -5.95
N ILE A 39 5.90 -10.15 -6.60
CA ILE A 39 6.04 -9.83 -8.02
C ILE A 39 6.31 -8.33 -8.21
N ARG A 40 7.19 -8.00 -9.15
CA ARG A 40 7.52 -6.62 -9.52
C ARG A 40 7.28 -6.41 -11.01
N VAL A 41 6.46 -5.43 -11.32
CA VAL A 41 6.09 -5.09 -12.71
C VAL A 41 6.66 -3.72 -13.11
N PRO A 42 6.88 -3.46 -14.41
CA PRO A 42 7.36 -2.16 -14.91
C PRO A 42 6.50 -0.97 -14.48
N THR A 43 7.12 0.20 -14.38
CA THR A 43 6.42 1.46 -14.03
C THR A 43 5.52 1.97 -15.14
N PHE A 44 5.84 1.65 -16.39
CA PHE A 44 5.02 1.98 -17.55
C PHE A 44 4.80 0.75 -18.42
N GLU A 45 3.63 0.68 -19.02
CA GLU A 45 3.17 -0.42 -19.86
C GLU A 45 2.59 0.15 -21.15
N GLN A 46 2.32 -0.72 -22.14
CA GLN A 46 1.56 -0.31 -23.32
C GLN A 46 0.18 0.21 -22.89
N THR A 47 -0.24 1.34 -23.44
CA THR A 47 -1.51 1.99 -23.03
C THR A 47 -2.73 1.05 -23.17
N GLU A 48 -2.72 0.17 -24.18
CA GLU A 48 -3.80 -0.80 -24.43
C GLU A 48 -4.06 -1.71 -23.21
N LEU A 49 -3.02 -2.03 -22.43
CA LEU A 49 -3.15 -2.88 -21.23
C LEU A 49 -4.17 -2.28 -20.25
N PHE A 50 -4.12 -0.97 -20.02
CA PHE A 50 -5.02 -0.32 -19.05
C PHE A 50 -6.37 0.02 -19.66
N GLN A 51 -6.44 0.31 -20.96
CA GLN A 51 -7.72 0.52 -21.65
C GLN A 51 -8.61 -0.73 -21.55
N ARG A 52 -8.04 -1.90 -21.90
CA ARG A 52 -8.72 -3.19 -21.78
C ARG A 52 -8.82 -3.67 -20.33
N GLY A 53 -7.76 -3.51 -19.55
CA GLY A 53 -7.70 -4.10 -18.21
C GLY A 53 -8.52 -3.37 -17.16
N VAL A 54 -8.58 -2.03 -17.19
CA VAL A 54 -9.31 -1.22 -16.19
C VAL A 54 -10.76 -0.98 -16.64
N GLY A 55 -10.96 -0.83 -17.95
CA GLY A 55 -12.23 -0.57 -18.62
C GLY A 55 -12.34 0.86 -19.17
N ASP A 56 -12.76 0.98 -20.44
CA ASP A 56 -12.87 2.26 -21.15
C ASP A 56 -13.94 3.21 -20.56
N THR A 57 -14.84 2.70 -19.70
CA THR A 57 -15.87 3.53 -19.06
C THR A 57 -15.40 4.18 -17.76
N THR A 58 -14.21 3.82 -17.27
CA THR A 58 -13.67 4.34 -16.00
C THR A 58 -13.15 5.77 -16.12
N ASP A 59 -13.28 6.55 -15.05
CA ASP A 59 -12.64 7.87 -14.95
C ASP A 59 -11.11 7.75 -15.11
N ILE A 60 -10.53 6.64 -14.63
CA ILE A 60 -9.09 6.36 -14.74
C ILE A 60 -8.66 6.38 -16.21
N VAL A 61 -9.26 5.53 -17.05
CA VAL A 61 -8.89 5.41 -18.46
C VAL A 61 -9.23 6.69 -19.24
N GLN A 62 -10.35 7.33 -18.94
CA GLN A 62 -10.81 8.48 -19.71
C GLN A 62 -10.04 9.77 -19.42
N LYS A 63 -9.62 9.99 -18.18
CA LYS A 63 -9.19 11.32 -17.71
C LYS A 63 -7.95 11.31 -16.81
N GLU A 64 -7.57 10.17 -16.23
CA GLU A 64 -6.54 10.15 -15.18
C GLU A 64 -5.23 9.45 -15.57
N MET A 65 -5.14 8.79 -16.72
CA MET A 65 -3.87 8.15 -17.13
C MET A 65 -2.80 9.16 -17.55
N TYR A 66 -1.56 8.90 -17.14
CA TYR A 66 -0.37 9.58 -17.65
C TYR A 66 0.16 8.84 -18.88
N THR A 67 -0.37 9.19 -20.04
CA THR A 67 0.00 8.59 -21.34
C THR A 67 1.00 9.46 -22.10
N PHE A 68 2.00 8.83 -22.71
CA PHE A 68 3.03 9.48 -23.52
C PHE A 68 3.49 8.57 -24.67
N ASN A 69 4.07 9.16 -25.71
CA ASN A 69 4.74 8.40 -26.75
C ASN A 69 6.19 8.18 -26.36
N ASP A 70 6.66 6.94 -26.43
CA ASP A 70 8.08 6.64 -26.29
C ASP A 70 8.88 7.15 -27.49
N LYS A 71 10.20 7.01 -27.46
CA LYS A 71 11.07 7.44 -28.58
C LYS A 71 10.85 6.65 -29.89
N GLY A 72 10.16 5.52 -29.83
CA GLY A 72 9.73 4.74 -30.99
C GLY A 72 8.33 5.08 -31.48
N GLY A 73 7.65 6.05 -30.87
CA GLY A 73 6.28 6.44 -31.22
C GLY A 73 5.20 5.51 -30.67
N ARG A 74 5.54 4.57 -29.77
CA ARG A 74 4.56 3.68 -29.12
C ARG A 74 3.87 4.41 -27.98
N SER A 75 2.56 4.22 -27.86
CA SER A 75 1.77 4.76 -26.75
C SER A 75 2.03 3.96 -25.49
N MET A 76 2.63 4.62 -24.50
CA MET A 76 2.95 4.08 -23.19
C MET A 76 2.20 4.85 -22.11
N THR A 77 1.88 4.18 -21.01
CA THR A 77 1.20 4.80 -19.88
C THR A 77 1.90 4.42 -18.57
N LEU A 78 2.13 5.41 -17.69
CA LEU A 78 2.54 5.13 -16.32
C LEU A 78 1.40 4.38 -15.62
N ARG A 79 1.70 3.27 -14.94
CA ARG A 79 0.67 2.40 -14.37
C ARG A 79 -0.24 3.17 -13.40
N PRO A 80 -1.57 3.15 -13.59
CA PRO A 80 -2.51 3.76 -12.66
C PRO A 80 -2.92 2.81 -11.52
N GLU A 81 -2.61 1.53 -11.63
CA GLU A 81 -2.93 0.46 -10.68
C GLU A 81 -2.01 -0.76 -10.93
N GLY A 82 -2.03 -1.74 -10.01
CA GLY A 82 -1.11 -2.88 -10.02
C GLY A 82 -1.62 -4.16 -10.67
N THR A 83 -2.92 -4.43 -10.61
CA THR A 83 -3.57 -5.67 -11.05
C THR A 83 -3.36 -5.96 -12.52
N ALA A 84 -3.61 -5.03 -13.46
CA ALA A 84 -3.46 -5.32 -14.89
C ALA A 84 -2.00 -5.64 -15.27
N GLY A 85 -1.04 -4.96 -14.64
CA GLY A 85 0.40 -5.26 -14.79
C GLY A 85 0.75 -6.67 -14.31
N VAL A 86 0.19 -7.09 -13.17
CA VAL A 86 0.39 -8.44 -12.62
C VAL A 86 -0.27 -9.50 -13.51
N VAL A 87 -1.48 -9.26 -14.02
CA VAL A 87 -2.14 -10.17 -14.97
C VAL A 87 -1.33 -10.30 -16.26
N ARG A 88 -0.83 -9.19 -16.81
CA ARG A 88 0.07 -9.20 -17.98
C ARG A 88 1.31 -10.04 -17.71
N ALA A 89 1.95 -9.86 -16.56
CA ALA A 89 3.13 -10.63 -16.18
C ALA A 89 2.81 -12.13 -15.99
N TYR A 90 1.66 -12.46 -15.41
CA TYR A 90 1.15 -13.83 -15.26
C TYR A 90 0.98 -14.52 -16.62
N LEU A 91 0.42 -13.81 -17.60
CA LEU A 91 0.24 -14.32 -18.97
C LEU A 91 1.56 -14.43 -19.73
N GLU A 92 2.36 -13.36 -19.75
CA GLU A 92 3.61 -13.29 -20.53
C GLU A 92 4.63 -14.34 -20.09
N ASN A 93 4.70 -14.63 -18.79
CA ASN A 93 5.67 -15.56 -18.22
C ASN A 93 5.10 -16.98 -18.04
N GLY A 94 3.90 -17.26 -18.54
CA GLY A 94 3.32 -18.61 -18.49
C GLY A 94 3.05 -19.12 -17.07
N LEU A 95 2.82 -18.22 -16.11
CA LEU A 95 2.55 -18.59 -14.71
C LEU A 95 1.26 -19.42 -14.57
N SER A 96 0.38 -19.40 -15.57
CA SER A 96 -0.77 -20.30 -15.64
C SER A 96 -0.42 -21.78 -15.77
N SER A 97 0.81 -22.11 -16.18
CA SER A 97 1.30 -23.50 -16.22
C SER A 97 1.94 -23.97 -14.91
N GLU A 98 2.18 -23.06 -13.97
CA GLU A 98 2.66 -23.39 -12.63
C GLU A 98 1.52 -23.94 -11.76
N PRO A 99 1.82 -24.62 -10.63
CA PRO A 99 0.80 -25.15 -9.73
C PRO A 99 -0.19 -24.07 -9.24
N SER A 100 -1.49 -24.31 -9.45
CA SER A 100 -2.57 -23.42 -8.99
C SER A 100 -2.96 -23.73 -7.52
N PRO A 101 -3.41 -22.74 -6.72
CA PRO A 101 -3.53 -21.31 -7.06
C PRO A 101 -2.19 -20.58 -7.03
N GLN A 102 -2.05 -19.59 -7.92
CA GLN A 102 -0.93 -18.64 -7.90
C GLN A 102 -1.28 -17.49 -6.95
N LYS A 103 -0.39 -17.20 -5.99
CA LYS A 103 -0.58 -16.18 -4.95
C LYS A 103 0.56 -15.16 -5.04
N LEU A 104 0.26 -13.96 -5.52
CA LEU A 104 1.25 -12.92 -5.81
C LEU A 104 0.96 -11.65 -5.02
N TYR A 105 1.97 -10.98 -4.49
CA TYR A 105 1.83 -9.66 -3.87
C TYR A 105 2.83 -8.65 -4.43
N TYR A 106 2.52 -7.37 -4.28
CA TYR A 106 3.35 -6.29 -4.77
C TYR A 106 3.33 -5.08 -3.84
N ILE A 107 4.41 -4.29 -3.93
CA ILE A 107 4.56 -2.95 -3.33
C ILE A 107 5.05 -2.03 -4.45
N LEU A 108 4.17 -1.14 -4.93
CA LEU A 108 4.38 -0.38 -6.17
C LEU A 108 3.96 1.08 -6.00
N ASN A 109 4.68 2.02 -6.61
CA ASN A 109 4.13 3.34 -6.88
C ASN A 109 3.20 3.31 -8.10
N ASN A 110 2.20 4.17 -8.14
CA ASN A 110 1.18 4.27 -9.18
C ASN A 110 0.85 5.74 -9.46
N PHE A 111 0.27 6.01 -10.63
CA PHE A 111 0.09 7.35 -11.16
C PHE A 111 -1.33 7.61 -11.64
N ARG A 112 -2.00 8.62 -11.07
CA ARG A 112 -3.33 9.06 -11.50
C ARG A 112 -3.40 10.58 -11.53
N TYR A 113 -3.88 11.16 -12.64
CA TYR A 113 -4.15 12.59 -12.77
C TYR A 113 -5.42 13.00 -12.02
N GLU A 114 -5.63 12.47 -10.82
CA GLU A 114 -6.82 12.75 -10.01
C GLU A 114 -6.74 14.13 -9.35
N LYS A 115 -7.90 14.61 -8.88
CA LYS A 115 -7.99 15.80 -8.04
C LYS A 115 -7.36 15.51 -6.68
N MET A 116 -6.26 16.19 -6.39
CA MET A 116 -5.53 16.05 -5.13
C MET A 116 -6.40 16.36 -3.92
N GLY A 117 -6.15 15.63 -2.84
CA GLY A 117 -6.81 15.77 -1.55
C GLY A 117 -5.95 15.16 -0.44
N LYS A 118 -6.46 15.14 0.80
CA LYS A 118 -5.75 14.51 1.93
C LYS A 118 -5.58 13.02 1.64
N GLY A 119 -4.33 12.55 1.50
CA GLY A 119 -4.03 11.17 1.14
C GLY A 119 -4.39 10.79 -0.31
N ARG A 120 -4.54 11.77 -1.21
CA ARG A 120 -4.72 11.58 -2.67
C ARG A 120 -3.64 12.34 -3.42
N TYR A 121 -2.72 11.59 -4.00
CA TYR A 121 -1.55 12.10 -4.70
C TYR A 121 -1.58 11.62 -6.16
N ARG A 122 -0.88 12.35 -7.02
CA ARG A 122 -0.77 11.99 -8.44
C ARG A 122 0.27 10.91 -8.70
N GLU A 123 1.27 10.83 -7.81
CA GLU A 123 2.10 9.65 -7.60
C GLU A 123 1.83 9.18 -6.17
N PHE A 124 1.38 7.93 -6.02
CA PHE A 124 1.02 7.34 -4.73
C PHE A 124 1.48 5.89 -4.67
N ASN A 125 1.57 5.33 -3.48
CA ASN A 125 2.09 3.98 -3.28
C ASN A 125 0.97 3.03 -2.91
N GLN A 126 0.98 1.84 -3.53
CA GLN A 126 0.04 0.77 -3.22
C GLN A 126 0.76 -0.50 -2.79
N MET A 127 0.12 -1.18 -1.87
CA MET A 127 0.37 -2.59 -1.58
C MET A 127 -0.86 -3.37 -2.01
N GLY A 128 -0.66 -4.49 -2.69
CA GLY A 128 -1.75 -5.32 -3.15
C GLY A 128 -1.34 -6.77 -3.30
N CYS A 129 -2.34 -7.63 -3.50
CA CYS A 129 -2.13 -9.03 -3.80
C CYS A 129 -3.18 -9.53 -4.78
N GLU A 130 -2.81 -10.56 -5.54
CA GLU A 130 -3.64 -11.22 -6.54
C GLU A 130 -3.54 -12.74 -6.35
N LEU A 131 -4.68 -13.40 -6.27
CA LEU A 131 -4.82 -14.85 -6.19
C LEU A 131 -5.52 -15.33 -7.46
N PHE A 132 -4.81 -16.11 -8.28
CA PHE A 132 -5.30 -16.64 -9.54
C PHE A 132 -5.55 -18.15 -9.47
N GLY A 133 -6.63 -18.60 -10.12
CA GLY A 133 -6.90 -20.01 -10.36
C GLY A 133 -7.84 -20.69 -9.35
N SER A 134 -8.47 -19.94 -8.44
CA SER A 134 -9.48 -20.47 -7.50
C SER A 134 -10.83 -19.77 -7.62
N ALA A 135 -11.87 -20.54 -7.93
CA ALA A 135 -13.26 -20.08 -7.99
C ALA A 135 -14.00 -20.16 -6.64
N GLU A 136 -13.36 -20.71 -5.61
CA GLU A 136 -13.96 -20.94 -4.30
C GLU A 136 -14.00 -19.66 -3.46
N SER A 137 -15.08 -19.49 -2.69
CA SER A 137 -15.26 -18.35 -1.78
C SER A 137 -14.23 -18.33 -0.64
N THR A 138 -13.57 -19.45 -0.37
CA THR A 138 -12.46 -19.53 0.59
C THR A 138 -11.24 -18.74 0.12
N ALA A 139 -11.06 -18.54 -1.19
CA ALA A 139 -10.00 -17.66 -1.71
C ALA A 139 -10.29 -16.19 -1.38
N ASP A 140 -11.56 -15.76 -1.51
CA ASP A 140 -12.00 -14.41 -1.13
C ASP A 140 -11.81 -14.18 0.38
N ALA A 141 -12.22 -15.17 1.20
CA ALA A 141 -12.03 -15.13 2.66
C ALA A 141 -10.53 -15.09 3.04
N GLU A 142 -9.67 -15.83 2.34
CA GLU A 142 -8.22 -15.84 2.58
C GLU A 142 -7.58 -14.47 2.28
N VAL A 143 -7.96 -13.85 1.16
CA VAL A 143 -7.49 -12.51 0.77
C VAL A 143 -7.94 -11.44 1.79
N ILE A 144 -9.19 -11.50 2.25
CA ILE A 144 -9.70 -10.63 3.32
C ILE A 144 -8.95 -10.87 4.65
N SER A 145 -8.65 -12.13 4.96
CA SER A 145 -7.95 -12.52 6.19
C SER A 145 -6.51 -12.02 6.24
N LEU A 146 -5.83 -12.00 5.09
CA LEU A 146 -4.49 -11.44 4.96
C LEU A 146 -4.48 -9.96 5.38
N LEU A 147 -5.40 -9.15 4.83
CA LEU A 147 -5.53 -7.74 5.17
C LEU A 147 -5.83 -7.52 6.65
N PHE A 148 -6.77 -8.30 7.19
CA PHE A 148 -7.15 -8.17 8.59
C PHE A 148 -5.99 -8.49 9.53
N LEU A 149 -5.23 -9.57 9.25
CA LEU A 149 -4.05 -9.90 10.04
C LEU A 149 -2.99 -8.81 9.91
N PHE A 150 -2.80 -8.25 8.72
CA PHE A 150 -1.88 -7.14 8.50
C PHE A 150 -2.26 -5.90 9.31
N PHE A 151 -3.52 -5.47 9.29
CA PHE A 151 -3.98 -4.33 10.09
C PHE A 151 -3.85 -4.58 11.59
N ARG A 152 -4.19 -5.78 12.06
CA ARG A 152 -4.03 -6.15 13.47
C ARG A 152 -2.55 -6.12 13.90
N GLU A 153 -1.63 -6.58 13.05
CA GLU A 153 -0.19 -6.51 13.34
C GLU A 153 0.38 -5.11 13.40
N LEU A 154 -0.19 -4.20 12.60
CA LEU A 154 0.13 -2.79 12.69
C LEU A 154 -0.50 -2.12 13.92
N GLY A 155 -1.39 -2.80 14.65
CA GLY A 155 -2.06 -2.28 15.83
C GLY A 155 -3.26 -1.38 15.53
N LEU A 156 -3.84 -1.48 14.32
CA LEU A 156 -5.09 -0.80 13.99
C LEU A 156 -6.26 -1.51 14.66
N GLN A 157 -7.18 -0.73 15.22
CA GLN A 157 -8.34 -1.24 15.95
C GLN A 157 -9.66 -0.74 15.36
N GLU A 158 -9.71 0.51 14.90
CA GLU A 158 -10.95 1.14 14.40
C GLU A 158 -11.12 0.97 12.89
N ILE A 159 -11.18 -0.29 12.43
CA ILE A 159 -11.39 -0.61 11.01
C ILE A 159 -12.53 -1.60 10.87
N ASN A 160 -13.51 -1.25 10.04
CA ASN A 160 -14.67 -2.08 9.76
C ASN A 160 -14.56 -2.73 8.38
N LEU A 161 -14.86 -4.02 8.30
CA LEU A 161 -15.00 -4.73 7.04
C LEU A 161 -16.43 -4.53 6.51
N LYS A 162 -16.53 -4.08 5.27
CA LYS A 162 -17.78 -4.05 4.51
C LYS A 162 -17.67 -4.98 3.31
N ILE A 163 -18.68 -5.81 3.07
CA ILE A 163 -18.71 -6.74 1.93
C ILE A 163 -19.98 -6.56 1.10
N ASN A 164 -19.89 -6.92 -0.18
CA ASN A 164 -21.01 -6.95 -1.11
C ASN A 164 -20.75 -7.99 -2.22
N SER A 165 -21.77 -8.26 -3.03
CA SER A 165 -21.64 -8.99 -4.28
C SER A 165 -22.25 -8.20 -5.43
N ILE A 166 -21.46 -7.95 -6.47
CA ILE A 166 -21.88 -7.26 -7.69
C ILE A 166 -22.24 -8.22 -8.84
N GLY A 167 -22.47 -9.49 -8.51
CA GLY A 167 -22.92 -10.52 -9.45
C GLY A 167 -21.93 -10.84 -10.56
N CYS A 168 -22.39 -11.56 -11.57
CA CYS A 168 -21.58 -12.01 -12.70
C CYS A 168 -22.22 -11.61 -14.04
N PRO A 169 -21.55 -11.85 -15.18
CA PRO A 169 -22.11 -11.54 -16.51
C PRO A 169 -23.47 -12.18 -16.81
N LYS A 170 -23.89 -13.22 -16.06
CA LYS A 170 -25.23 -13.83 -16.21
C LYS A 170 -26.36 -12.98 -15.61
N CYS A 171 -26.19 -12.47 -14.37
CA CYS A 171 -27.23 -11.71 -13.67
C CYS A 171 -27.12 -10.19 -13.86
N ARG A 172 -25.94 -9.69 -14.20
CA ARG A 172 -25.68 -8.27 -14.38
C ARG A 172 -26.57 -7.61 -15.45
N PRO A 173 -26.83 -8.20 -16.64
CA PRO A 173 -27.65 -7.56 -17.66
C PRO A 173 -29.08 -7.26 -17.19
N ALA A 174 -29.74 -8.21 -16.52
CA ALA A 174 -31.11 -8.02 -16.02
C ALA A 174 -31.17 -6.92 -14.93
N TYR A 175 -30.16 -6.86 -14.07
CA TYR A 175 -30.05 -5.80 -13.07
C TYR A 175 -29.77 -4.43 -13.69
N LEU A 176 -28.93 -4.34 -14.72
CA LEU A 176 -28.67 -3.07 -15.41
C LEU A 176 -29.94 -2.49 -16.04
N GLU A 177 -30.79 -3.33 -16.62
CA GLU A 177 -32.07 -2.87 -17.16
C GLU A 177 -33.01 -2.39 -16.05
N LEU A 178 -33.08 -3.10 -14.92
CA LEU A 178 -33.82 -2.64 -13.74
C LEU A 178 -33.32 -1.28 -13.23
N LEU A 179 -32.00 -1.11 -13.15
CA LEU A 179 -31.37 0.13 -12.69
C LEU A 179 -31.63 1.28 -13.67
N LYS A 180 -31.61 1.01 -14.98
CA LYS A 180 -31.98 1.98 -16.01
C LYS A 180 -33.46 2.38 -15.90
N ASP A 181 -34.35 1.42 -15.73
CA ASP A 181 -35.78 1.69 -15.57
C ASP A 181 -36.05 2.55 -14.33
N TYR A 182 -35.32 2.32 -13.25
CA TYR A 182 -35.39 3.11 -12.02
C TYR A 182 -34.88 4.55 -12.22
N PHE A 183 -33.71 4.75 -12.84
CA PHE A 183 -33.14 6.11 -13.00
C PHE A 183 -33.76 6.93 -14.14
N ARG A 184 -34.32 6.30 -15.18
CA ARG A 184 -34.87 7.00 -16.35
C ARG A 184 -35.85 8.14 -16.03
N PRO A 185 -36.85 7.97 -15.14
CA PRO A 185 -37.76 9.07 -14.78
C PRO A 185 -37.10 10.18 -13.96
N HIS A 186 -35.96 9.91 -13.34
CA HIS A 186 -35.24 10.81 -12.43
C HIS A 186 -33.95 11.39 -13.02
N LEU A 187 -33.65 11.10 -14.28
CA LEU A 187 -32.35 11.41 -14.89
C LEU A 187 -32.03 12.91 -14.87
N GLY A 188 -33.05 13.77 -15.01
CA GLY A 188 -32.91 15.22 -14.93
C GLY A 188 -32.53 15.75 -13.54
N ASP A 189 -32.73 14.96 -12.50
CA ASP A 189 -32.43 15.32 -11.10
C ASP A 189 -31.01 14.90 -10.68
N LEU A 190 -30.28 14.19 -11.55
CA LEU A 190 -28.92 13.73 -11.32
C LEU A 190 -27.89 14.65 -12.00
N CYS A 191 -26.64 14.63 -11.52
CA CYS A 191 -25.58 15.44 -12.10
C CYS A 191 -25.25 15.04 -13.54
N LEU A 192 -24.63 15.93 -14.31
CA LEU A 192 -24.32 15.70 -15.74
C LEU A 192 -23.45 14.45 -15.97
N ASN A 193 -22.56 14.11 -15.03
CA ASN A 193 -21.77 12.88 -15.12
C ASN A 193 -22.65 11.63 -14.93
N CYS A 194 -23.62 11.66 -14.02
CA CYS A 194 -24.59 10.56 -13.86
C CYS A 194 -25.47 10.39 -15.10
N GLN A 195 -25.85 11.51 -15.74
CA GLN A 195 -26.59 11.48 -17.00
C GLN A 195 -25.80 10.81 -18.12
N ASP A 196 -24.49 11.07 -18.25
CA ASP A 196 -23.61 10.37 -19.20
C ASP A 196 -23.43 8.88 -18.82
N ARG A 197 -23.23 8.60 -17.52
CA ARG A 197 -23.05 7.24 -16.99
C ARG A 197 -24.28 6.35 -17.21
N PHE A 198 -25.48 6.92 -17.20
CA PHE A 198 -26.72 6.18 -17.46
C PHE A 198 -26.68 5.39 -18.78
N GLU A 199 -26.12 5.96 -19.85
CA GLU A 199 -26.04 5.29 -21.14
C GLU A 199 -24.88 4.29 -21.19
N ARG A 200 -23.75 4.63 -20.57
CA ARG A 200 -22.49 3.89 -20.71
C ARG A 200 -22.32 2.78 -19.68
N ASN A 201 -22.53 3.10 -18.40
CA ASN A 201 -22.37 2.19 -17.27
C ASN A 201 -23.20 2.68 -16.06
N PRO A 202 -24.49 2.30 -15.98
CA PRO A 202 -25.40 2.73 -14.91
C PRO A 202 -24.92 2.45 -13.48
N LEU A 203 -24.07 1.43 -13.28
CA LEU A 203 -23.50 1.11 -11.96
C LEU A 203 -22.71 2.27 -11.38
N ARG A 204 -22.10 3.09 -12.24
CA ARG A 204 -21.29 4.25 -11.84
C ARG A 204 -22.11 5.40 -11.28
N ILE A 205 -23.43 5.37 -11.41
CA ILE A 205 -24.31 6.32 -10.74
C ILE A 205 -24.30 6.05 -9.23
N LEU A 206 -24.19 4.79 -8.82
CA LEU A 206 -24.17 4.37 -7.40
C LEU A 206 -22.87 4.79 -6.67
N ASP A 207 -21.78 5.06 -7.39
CA ASP A 207 -20.50 5.59 -6.86
C ASP A 207 -20.34 7.10 -7.10
N CYS A 208 -21.42 7.81 -7.48
CA CYS A 208 -21.31 9.24 -7.74
C CYS A 208 -21.09 10.02 -6.45
N LYS A 209 -19.98 10.78 -6.39
CA LYS A 209 -19.66 11.62 -5.23
C LYS A 209 -20.52 12.88 -5.13
N GLU A 210 -21.09 13.35 -6.24
CA GLU A 210 -21.94 14.54 -6.27
C GLU A 210 -23.37 14.22 -5.85
N ASP A 211 -23.89 13.07 -6.31
CA ASP A 211 -25.24 12.60 -6.00
C ASP A 211 -25.27 11.58 -4.84
N ALA A 212 -24.18 11.40 -4.10
CA ALA A 212 -24.09 10.40 -3.01
C ALA A 212 -25.18 10.60 -1.94
N GLU A 213 -25.55 11.85 -1.66
CA GLU A 213 -26.60 12.19 -0.70
C GLU A 213 -28.00 12.23 -1.31
N ASN A 214 -28.13 12.05 -2.62
CA ASN A 214 -29.40 12.09 -3.33
C ASN A 214 -30.23 10.84 -2.98
N GLU A 215 -31.46 11.07 -2.49
CA GLU A 215 -32.38 9.99 -2.12
C GLU A 215 -32.70 9.06 -3.29
N ILE A 216 -32.66 9.54 -4.53
CA ILE A 216 -32.84 8.69 -5.71
C ILE A 216 -31.71 7.65 -5.76
N VAL A 217 -30.47 8.05 -5.53
CA VAL A 217 -29.31 7.14 -5.57
C VAL A 217 -29.32 6.18 -4.38
N LYS A 218 -29.65 6.66 -3.18
CA LYS A 218 -29.72 5.84 -1.96
C LYS A 218 -30.80 4.75 -2.00
N ASN A 219 -31.91 5.00 -2.70
CA ASN A 219 -33.02 4.06 -2.82
C ASN A 219 -32.97 3.22 -4.10
N ALA A 220 -31.86 3.28 -4.85
CA ALA A 220 -31.69 2.48 -6.06
C ALA A 220 -31.72 0.97 -5.73
N PRO A 221 -32.28 0.13 -6.63
CA PRO A 221 -32.29 -1.32 -6.43
C PRO A 221 -30.85 -1.83 -6.28
N LEU A 222 -30.64 -2.80 -5.38
CA LEU A 222 -29.30 -3.29 -5.04
C LEU A 222 -28.97 -4.59 -5.80
N GLN A 223 -27.79 -4.67 -6.41
CA GLN A 223 -27.37 -5.84 -7.20
C GLN A 223 -27.39 -7.14 -6.38
N ILE A 224 -27.12 -7.06 -5.08
CA ILE A 224 -27.11 -8.20 -4.15
C ILE A 224 -28.49 -8.87 -4.00
N GLU A 225 -29.58 -8.14 -4.26
CA GLU A 225 -30.96 -8.65 -4.22
C GLU A 225 -31.37 -9.34 -5.54
N HIS A 226 -30.54 -9.22 -6.58
CA HIS A 226 -30.82 -9.68 -7.94
C HIS A 226 -29.69 -10.59 -8.48
N LEU A 227 -29.05 -11.36 -7.59
CA LEU A 227 -28.00 -12.31 -7.94
C LEU A 227 -28.58 -13.56 -8.61
N CYS A 228 -27.83 -14.18 -9.53
CA CYS A 228 -28.12 -15.56 -9.93
C CYS A 228 -27.81 -16.54 -8.78
N VAL A 229 -28.35 -17.75 -8.87
CA VAL A 229 -28.19 -18.80 -7.84
C VAL A 229 -26.72 -19.03 -7.50
N GLU A 230 -25.84 -19.11 -8.49
CA GLU A 230 -24.41 -19.38 -8.27
C GLU A 230 -23.70 -18.22 -7.54
N CYS A 231 -24.09 -16.96 -7.81
CA CYS A 231 -23.52 -15.81 -7.12
C CYS A 231 -24.04 -15.69 -5.68
N GLN A 232 -25.32 -16.01 -5.46
CA GLN A 232 -25.90 -16.04 -4.12
C GLN A 232 -25.25 -17.14 -3.26
N GLU A 233 -25.09 -18.34 -3.82
CA GLU A 233 -24.41 -19.44 -3.13
C GLU A 233 -22.96 -19.10 -2.79
N HIS A 234 -22.21 -18.51 -3.74
CA HIS A 234 -20.84 -18.07 -3.49
C HIS A 234 -20.76 -17.04 -2.36
N PHE A 235 -21.64 -16.04 -2.36
CA PHE A 235 -21.67 -15.00 -1.33
C PHE A 235 -22.07 -15.55 0.04
N ASN A 236 -23.05 -16.46 0.10
CA ASN A 236 -23.45 -17.13 1.35
C ASN A 236 -22.30 -17.98 1.93
N LYS A 237 -21.54 -18.67 1.08
CA LYS A 237 -20.35 -19.42 1.50
C LYS A 237 -19.28 -18.47 2.04
N LEU A 238 -18.99 -17.35 1.38
CA LEU A 238 -18.08 -16.33 1.90
C LEU A 238 -18.51 -15.85 3.30
N CYS A 239 -19.79 -15.50 3.48
CA CYS A 239 -20.31 -15.09 4.79
C CYS A 239 -20.10 -16.18 5.85
N THR A 240 -20.32 -17.44 5.49
CA THR A 240 -20.08 -18.60 6.36
C THR A 240 -18.60 -18.71 6.76
N GLU A 241 -17.68 -18.58 5.81
CA GLU A 241 -16.24 -18.63 6.09
C GLU A 241 -15.78 -17.46 6.98
N LEU A 242 -16.26 -16.24 6.71
CA LEU A 242 -15.95 -15.08 7.55
C LEU A 242 -16.49 -15.26 8.98
N ASN A 243 -17.70 -15.79 9.14
CA ASN A 243 -18.27 -16.12 10.45
C ASN A 243 -17.43 -17.18 11.18
N ASN A 244 -16.97 -18.22 10.48
CA ASN A 244 -16.11 -19.27 11.05
C ASN A 244 -14.76 -18.72 11.54
N LEU A 245 -14.23 -17.72 10.84
CA LEU A 245 -12.99 -17.03 11.19
C LEU A 245 -13.19 -15.95 12.27
N GLY A 246 -14.43 -15.70 12.71
CA GLY A 246 -14.76 -14.74 13.75
C GLY A 246 -14.71 -13.27 13.30
N PHE A 247 -14.95 -13.01 12.01
CA PHE A 247 -15.00 -11.64 11.47
C PHE A 247 -16.30 -10.93 11.86
N GLU A 248 -16.16 -9.68 12.26
CA GLU A 248 -17.26 -8.72 12.24
C GLU A 248 -17.25 -7.99 10.88
N TYR A 249 -18.40 -7.97 10.20
CA TYR A 249 -18.56 -7.27 8.93
C TYR A 249 -19.98 -6.74 8.74
N GLU A 250 -20.10 -5.73 7.88
CA GLU A 250 -21.37 -5.18 7.40
C GLU A 250 -21.58 -5.58 5.94
N ILE A 251 -22.81 -5.93 5.57
CA ILE A 251 -23.19 -6.10 4.17
C ILE A 251 -23.65 -4.74 3.64
N ASP A 252 -22.89 -4.16 2.72
CA ASP A 252 -23.18 -2.85 2.15
C ASP A 252 -23.42 -2.96 0.64
N GLY A 253 -24.71 -3.02 0.27
CA GLY A 253 -25.15 -3.16 -1.11
C GLY A 253 -24.70 -2.05 -2.07
N HIS A 254 -24.23 -0.91 -1.54
CA HIS A 254 -23.81 0.25 -2.33
C HIS A 254 -22.35 0.19 -2.76
N ILE A 255 -21.59 -0.82 -2.34
CA ILE A 255 -20.21 -1.00 -2.80
C ILE A 255 -20.25 -1.38 -4.29
N VAL A 256 -20.02 -0.38 -5.13
CA VAL A 256 -19.81 -0.50 -6.57
C VAL A 256 -18.38 -0.03 -6.88
N ARG A 257 -17.55 -0.93 -7.39
CA ARG A 257 -16.11 -0.65 -7.50
C ARG A 257 -15.77 0.32 -8.61
N GLY A 258 -14.66 1.03 -8.39
CA GLY A 258 -14.08 1.98 -9.33
C GLY A 258 -13.56 1.40 -10.66
N LEU A 259 -13.59 0.07 -10.84
CA LEU A 259 -13.01 -0.65 -11.97
C LEU A 259 -14.05 -1.62 -12.54
N ASP A 260 -14.16 -1.73 -13.86
CA ASP A 260 -15.29 -2.44 -14.48
C ASP A 260 -15.13 -3.97 -14.46
N TYR A 261 -13.90 -4.44 -14.25
CA TYR A 261 -13.53 -5.85 -14.30
C TYR A 261 -14.05 -6.71 -13.12
N TYR A 262 -14.58 -6.09 -12.06
CA TYR A 262 -15.01 -6.83 -10.87
C TYR A 262 -16.24 -7.72 -11.15
N THR A 263 -16.26 -8.88 -10.49
CA THR A 263 -17.33 -9.87 -10.45
C THR A 263 -17.52 -10.36 -9.02
N ARG A 264 -18.74 -10.84 -8.70
CA ARG A 264 -19.09 -11.44 -7.41
C ARG A 264 -18.63 -10.55 -6.24
N THR A 265 -17.81 -11.08 -5.34
CA THR A 265 -17.36 -10.42 -4.12
C THR A 265 -16.67 -9.09 -4.39
N VAL A 266 -17.06 -8.06 -3.66
CA VAL A 266 -16.29 -6.83 -3.45
C VAL A 266 -16.30 -6.50 -1.97
N PHE A 267 -15.20 -5.95 -1.45
CA PHE A 267 -15.09 -5.66 -0.02
C PHE A 267 -14.20 -4.46 0.28
N GLU A 268 -14.58 -3.62 1.23
CA GLU A 268 -13.81 -2.48 1.73
C GLU A 268 -13.43 -2.67 3.18
N PHE A 269 -12.24 -2.18 3.53
CA PHE A 269 -11.93 -1.83 4.91
C PHE A 269 -12.03 -0.33 5.05
N VAL A 270 -12.92 0.12 5.94
CA VAL A 270 -13.24 1.52 6.16
C VAL A 270 -12.90 1.95 7.59
N SER A 271 -12.52 3.21 7.75
CA SER A 271 -12.32 3.88 9.04
C SER A 271 -13.05 5.23 9.05
N ASN A 272 -13.52 5.62 10.22
CA ASN A 272 -14.13 6.94 10.44
C ASN A 272 -13.08 8.05 10.63
N ASN A 273 -11.79 7.70 10.71
CA ASN A 273 -10.72 8.65 11.05
C ASN A 273 -10.08 9.33 9.84
N VAL A 274 -10.15 8.72 8.64
CA VAL A 274 -9.46 9.22 7.43
C VAL A 274 -10.44 9.64 6.32
N GLY A 275 -10.71 10.95 6.28
CA GLY A 275 -11.33 11.64 5.15
C GLY A 275 -12.83 11.37 4.98
N THR A 276 -13.42 11.92 3.91
CA THR A 276 -14.88 11.90 3.68
C THR A 276 -15.44 10.58 3.13
N GLN A 277 -14.58 9.62 2.75
CA GLN A 277 -15.03 8.31 2.23
C GLN A 277 -14.59 7.12 3.11
N GLY A 278 -13.69 7.32 4.08
CA GLY A 278 -13.28 6.28 5.04
C GLY A 278 -12.53 5.05 4.50
N THR A 279 -12.56 4.75 3.20
CA THR A 279 -11.91 3.57 2.63
C THR A 279 -10.37 3.65 2.74
N ILE A 280 -9.79 2.67 3.43
CA ILE A 280 -8.35 2.43 3.58
C ILE A 280 -7.86 1.44 2.51
N CYS A 281 -8.65 0.39 2.28
CA CYS A 281 -8.36 -0.67 1.32
C CYS A 281 -9.63 -1.12 0.60
N GLY A 282 -9.50 -1.47 -0.67
CA GLY A 282 -10.57 -2.08 -1.45
C GLY A 282 -10.06 -3.25 -2.26
N GLY A 283 -10.89 -4.29 -2.32
CA GLY A 283 -10.64 -5.46 -3.15
C GLY A 283 -11.92 -6.10 -3.64
N GLY A 284 -11.75 -7.27 -4.27
CA GLY A 284 -12.83 -8.06 -4.83
C GLY A 284 -12.34 -9.08 -5.86
N ARG A 285 -13.29 -9.86 -6.35
CA ARG A 285 -13.09 -10.90 -7.37
C ARG A 285 -13.28 -10.32 -8.77
N TYR A 286 -12.57 -10.85 -9.76
CA TYR A 286 -12.52 -10.31 -11.12
C TYR A 286 -12.25 -11.40 -12.16
N ASP A 287 -13.10 -12.42 -12.19
CA ASP A 287 -12.88 -13.66 -12.95
C ASP A 287 -12.72 -13.46 -14.49
N GLY A 288 -13.18 -12.33 -15.04
CA GLY A 288 -13.14 -12.06 -16.48
C GLY A 288 -11.85 -11.40 -16.98
N LEU A 289 -11.06 -10.78 -16.09
CA LEU A 289 -9.94 -9.91 -16.49
C LEU A 289 -8.85 -10.65 -17.28
N ILE A 290 -8.55 -11.89 -16.87
CA ILE A 290 -7.50 -12.69 -17.51
C ILE A 290 -7.88 -13.04 -18.95
N GLU A 291 -9.16 -13.37 -19.20
CA GLU A 291 -9.69 -13.61 -20.54
C GLU A 291 -9.71 -12.33 -21.38
N GLU A 292 -10.14 -11.21 -20.79
CA GLU A 292 -10.17 -9.90 -21.44
C GLU A 292 -8.79 -9.43 -21.92
N LEU A 293 -7.72 -9.83 -21.22
CA LEU A 293 -6.33 -9.57 -21.61
C LEU A 293 -5.71 -10.65 -22.52
N GLY A 294 -6.52 -11.59 -23.01
CA GLY A 294 -6.12 -12.59 -24.02
C GLY A 294 -5.63 -13.92 -23.45
N GLY A 295 -5.82 -14.16 -22.15
CA GLY A 295 -5.54 -15.43 -21.49
C GLY A 295 -6.72 -16.41 -21.52
N GLN A 296 -6.55 -17.56 -20.88
CA GLN A 296 -7.67 -18.47 -20.60
C GLN A 296 -8.52 -17.93 -19.44
N SER A 297 -9.84 -18.12 -19.50
CA SER A 297 -10.76 -17.80 -18.41
C SER A 297 -10.26 -18.39 -17.09
N THR A 298 -9.84 -17.52 -16.16
CA THR A 298 -9.17 -17.89 -14.93
C THR A 298 -9.76 -17.07 -13.78
N PRO A 299 -10.38 -17.71 -12.78
CA PRO A 299 -10.92 -17.02 -11.61
C PRO A 299 -9.82 -16.28 -10.84
N ALA A 300 -10.15 -15.09 -10.32
CA ALA A 300 -9.15 -14.24 -9.69
C ALA A 300 -9.75 -13.35 -8.60
N VAL A 301 -9.01 -13.14 -7.50
CA VAL A 301 -9.41 -12.27 -6.40
C VAL A 301 -8.20 -11.58 -5.78
N GLY A 302 -8.36 -10.32 -5.39
CA GLY A 302 -7.26 -9.52 -4.88
C GLY A 302 -7.71 -8.20 -4.26
N PHE A 303 -6.73 -7.40 -3.85
CA PHE A 303 -6.95 -6.05 -3.33
C PHE A 303 -5.79 -5.13 -3.64
N ALA A 304 -6.05 -3.82 -3.46
CA ALA A 304 -5.01 -2.82 -3.31
C ALA A 304 -5.34 -1.88 -2.12
N LEU A 305 -4.31 -1.42 -1.44
CA LEU A 305 -4.39 -0.44 -0.36
C LEU A 305 -3.40 0.70 -0.61
N GLY A 306 -3.77 1.94 -0.28
CA GLY A 306 -2.88 3.09 -0.43
C GLY A 306 -2.01 3.28 0.82
N VAL A 307 -0.68 3.24 0.67
CA VAL A 307 0.27 3.30 1.79
C VAL A 307 0.19 4.65 2.51
N GLU A 308 0.02 5.76 1.78
CA GLU A 308 -0.10 7.08 2.39
C GLU A 308 -1.36 7.19 3.26
N ARG A 309 -2.47 6.59 2.84
CA ARG A 309 -3.71 6.57 3.62
C ARG A 309 -3.58 5.69 4.85
N LEU A 310 -2.94 4.54 4.71
CA LEU A 310 -2.64 3.66 5.84
C LEU A 310 -1.77 4.36 6.89
N LEU A 311 -0.71 5.05 6.49
CA LEU A 311 0.14 5.81 7.43
C LEU A 311 -0.62 6.96 8.10
N MET A 312 -1.52 7.61 7.38
CA MET A 312 -2.41 8.62 7.97
C MET A 312 -3.37 8.01 9.01
N GLU A 313 -3.91 6.83 8.73
CA GLU A 313 -4.79 6.10 9.65
C GLU A 313 -4.04 5.71 10.93
N LEU A 314 -2.87 5.08 10.78
CA LEU A 314 -2.00 4.69 11.90
C LEU A 314 -1.70 5.88 12.80
N LYS A 315 -1.38 7.03 12.19
CA LYS A 315 -1.16 8.29 12.93
C LYS A 315 -2.42 8.78 13.63
N SER A 316 -3.60 8.68 13.01
CA SER A 316 -4.86 9.13 13.60
C SER A 316 -5.28 8.29 14.81
N GLN A 317 -4.99 6.99 14.79
CA GLN A 317 -5.20 6.07 15.91
C GLN A 317 -4.04 6.07 16.93
N ASN A 318 -3.07 6.99 16.81
CA ASN A 318 -1.89 7.11 17.68
C ASN A 318 -1.05 5.82 17.78
N VAL A 319 -1.02 5.02 16.71
CA VAL A 319 -0.13 3.86 16.62
C VAL A 319 1.32 4.35 16.65
N LYS A 320 2.13 3.73 17.53
CA LYS A 320 3.56 4.03 17.64
C LYS A 320 4.31 3.40 16.48
N LEU A 321 4.73 4.22 15.52
CA LEU A 321 5.57 3.81 14.40
C LEU A 321 7.05 4.08 14.71
N PRO A 322 7.97 3.29 14.14
CA PRO A 322 9.40 3.58 14.24
C PRO A 322 9.70 4.99 13.70
N SER A 323 10.58 5.69 14.41
CA SER A 323 11.12 6.98 13.98
C SER A 323 12.59 6.84 13.61
N GLN A 324 13.15 7.86 12.96
CA GLN A 324 14.58 7.90 12.70
C GLN A 324 15.36 7.78 14.02
N ALA A 325 16.14 6.71 14.15
CA ALA A 325 17.06 6.53 15.25
C ALA A 325 18.38 7.24 14.95
N GLY A 326 18.98 7.82 15.98
CA GLY A 326 20.37 8.25 15.92
C GLY A 326 21.33 7.06 15.93
N PRO A 327 22.63 7.29 15.66
CA PRO A 327 23.61 6.21 15.71
C PRO A 327 23.71 5.63 17.12
N ASP A 328 24.06 4.36 17.22
CA ASP A 328 24.37 3.72 18.50
C ASP A 328 25.54 4.42 19.17
N ILE A 329 26.56 4.84 18.42
CA ILE A 329 27.73 5.51 18.99
C ILE A 329 28.28 6.65 18.11
N TYR A 330 28.68 7.73 18.77
CA TYR A 330 29.49 8.78 18.17
C TYR A 330 30.92 8.76 18.75
N ILE A 331 31.93 8.72 17.90
CA ILE A 331 33.35 8.78 18.29
C ILE A 331 33.85 10.21 18.10
N VAL A 332 34.08 10.90 19.22
CA VAL A 332 34.74 12.20 19.24
C VAL A 332 36.23 11.98 18.99
N SER A 333 36.78 12.72 18.03
CA SER A 333 38.19 12.59 17.63
C SER A 333 38.86 13.95 17.41
N PHE A 334 40.19 13.94 17.42
CA PHE A 334 41.05 15.10 17.23
C PHE A 334 41.84 14.95 15.92
N PRO A 335 42.51 16.00 15.41
CA PRO A 335 43.27 15.93 14.16
C PRO A 335 44.23 14.74 14.10
N ASP A 336 44.89 14.42 15.21
CA ASP A 336 45.88 13.32 15.29
C ASP A 336 45.26 11.93 15.46
N THR A 337 43.96 11.85 15.80
CA THR A 337 43.26 10.58 16.08
C THR A 337 42.14 10.25 15.10
N ILE A 338 41.91 11.12 14.11
CA ILE A 338 40.80 11.01 13.16
C ILE A 338 40.85 9.72 12.33
N ASN A 339 42.04 9.28 11.94
CA ASN A 339 42.22 8.05 11.15
C ASN A 339 41.90 6.80 11.97
N GLN A 340 42.27 6.78 13.25
CA GLN A 340 41.99 5.70 14.18
C GLN A 340 40.50 5.67 14.52
N ALA A 341 39.88 6.83 14.74
CA ALA A 341 38.43 6.93 14.92
C ALA A 341 37.66 6.42 13.70
N ALA A 342 38.10 6.75 12.48
CA ALA A 342 37.50 6.25 11.25
C ALA A 342 37.61 4.72 11.14
N LYS A 343 38.77 4.14 11.50
CA LYS A 343 38.96 2.69 11.55
C LYS A 343 38.02 2.03 12.56
N ILE A 344 37.97 2.52 13.80
CA ILE A 344 37.10 1.97 14.85
C ILE A 344 35.62 2.09 14.43
N CYS A 345 35.21 3.23 13.86
CA CYS A 345 33.86 3.36 13.29
C CYS A 345 33.56 2.31 12.22
N PHE A 346 34.52 2.02 11.33
CA PHE A 346 34.35 0.98 10.33
C PHE A 346 34.20 -0.41 10.97
N ASP A 347 35.05 -0.75 11.93
CA ASP A 347 35.01 -2.04 12.64
C ASP A 347 33.68 -2.24 13.40
N LEU A 348 33.14 -1.17 14.00
CA LEU A 348 31.82 -1.16 14.64
C LEU A 348 30.69 -1.36 13.61
N ARG A 349 30.74 -0.67 12.46
CA ARG A 349 29.76 -0.86 11.37
C ARG A 349 29.79 -2.28 10.83
N ALA A 350 30.98 -2.86 10.63
CA ALA A 350 31.15 -4.26 10.24
C ALA A 350 30.59 -5.25 11.28
N SER A 351 30.38 -4.77 12.51
CA SER A 351 29.75 -5.48 13.62
C SER A 351 28.25 -5.20 13.78
N ASN A 352 27.59 -4.64 12.76
CA ASN A 352 26.18 -4.22 12.75
C ASN A 352 25.82 -3.14 13.77
N ILE A 353 26.78 -2.25 14.09
CA ILE A 353 26.56 -1.12 15.00
C ILE A 353 26.57 0.17 14.19
N THR A 354 25.55 1.01 14.37
CA THR A 354 25.49 2.31 13.70
C THR A 354 26.45 3.27 14.41
N ALA A 355 27.53 3.64 13.72
CA ALA A 355 28.59 4.47 14.30
C ALA A 355 28.91 5.68 13.42
N GLU A 356 29.10 6.84 14.03
CA GLU A 356 29.58 8.07 13.40
C GLU A 356 30.85 8.61 14.08
N SER A 357 31.67 9.36 13.34
CA SER A 357 32.80 10.09 13.88
C SER A 357 32.94 11.45 13.20
N ASN A 358 33.86 12.27 13.68
CA ASN A 358 34.09 13.59 13.11
C ASN A 358 34.80 13.51 11.74
N ILE A 359 34.04 13.76 10.68
CA ILE A 359 34.53 13.83 9.29
C ILE A 359 34.57 15.25 8.72
N THR A 360 34.24 16.26 9.53
CA THR A 360 34.15 17.67 9.09
C THR A 360 35.06 18.60 9.89
N ALA A 361 36.09 18.04 10.55
CA ALA A 361 37.04 18.79 11.38
C ALA A 361 36.36 19.71 12.43
N ARG A 362 35.24 19.27 13.02
CA ARG A 362 34.56 20.01 14.10
C ARG A 362 35.45 20.09 15.34
N SER A 363 35.38 21.21 16.05
CA SER A 363 35.96 21.32 17.39
C SER A 363 35.28 20.36 18.36
N PHE A 364 35.96 19.99 19.46
CA PHE A 364 35.43 19.10 20.49
C PHE A 364 34.00 19.49 20.94
N ARG A 365 33.78 20.77 21.31
CA ARG A 365 32.46 21.25 21.73
C ARG A 365 31.40 21.15 20.63
N ALA A 366 31.79 21.33 19.37
CA ALA A 366 30.89 21.19 18.23
C ALA A 366 30.55 19.73 17.93
N GLN A 367 31.50 18.81 18.15
CA GLN A 367 31.26 17.36 18.05
C GLN A 367 30.26 16.89 19.11
N MET A 368 30.43 17.29 20.38
CA MET A 368 29.49 16.95 21.46
C MET A 368 28.06 17.42 21.15
N LYS A 369 27.91 18.67 20.70
CA LYS A 369 26.60 19.22 20.28
C LYS A 369 26.01 18.50 19.07
N TYR A 370 26.85 18.07 18.13
CA TYR A 370 26.41 17.34 16.96
C TYR A 370 25.92 15.93 17.34
N ALA A 371 26.67 15.21 18.17
CA ALA A 371 26.31 13.88 18.68
C ALA A 371 24.95 13.90 19.40
N ASP A 372 24.72 14.90 20.25
CA ASP A 372 23.43 15.12 20.91
C ASP A 372 22.30 15.40 19.89
N ARG A 373 22.53 16.30 18.93
CA ARG A 373 21.54 16.68 17.91
C ARG A 373 21.13 15.54 16.99
N ILE A 374 22.06 14.63 16.65
CA ILE A 374 21.75 13.44 15.85
C ILE A 374 21.17 12.30 16.69
N GLY A 375 21.06 12.47 18.01
CA GLY A 375 20.50 11.48 18.93
C GLY A 375 21.39 10.26 19.12
N ALA A 376 22.71 10.44 19.15
CA ALA A 376 23.63 9.32 19.41
C ALA A 376 23.35 8.70 20.78
N LYS A 377 23.25 7.37 20.87
CA LYS A 377 22.96 6.68 22.15
C LYS A 377 24.16 6.70 23.08
N TYR A 378 25.34 6.49 22.53
CA TYR A 378 26.62 6.49 23.23
C TYR A 378 27.61 7.48 22.61
N ILE A 379 28.58 7.91 23.42
CA ILE A 379 29.70 8.72 22.96
C ILE A 379 31.00 8.22 23.60
N VAL A 380 32.08 8.25 22.83
CA VAL A 380 33.45 8.02 23.31
C VAL A 380 34.33 9.16 22.84
N VAL A 381 35.33 9.52 23.65
CA VAL A 381 36.36 10.49 23.27
C VAL A 381 37.64 9.73 22.98
N LEU A 382 38.15 9.84 21.76
CA LEU A 382 39.36 9.16 21.32
C LEU A 382 40.51 10.17 21.17
N GLY A 383 41.24 10.39 22.27
CA GLY A 383 42.51 11.09 22.29
C GLY A 383 43.71 10.16 22.09
N GLU A 384 44.92 10.70 22.20
CA GLU A 384 46.14 9.88 22.10
C GLU A 384 46.24 8.85 23.22
N ASP A 385 45.77 9.20 24.41
CA ASP A 385 45.89 8.34 25.60
C ASP A 385 44.96 7.12 25.51
N GLU A 386 43.78 7.29 24.93
CA GLU A 386 42.85 6.18 24.66
C GLU A 386 43.40 5.23 23.59
N ILE A 387 44.08 5.77 22.57
CA ILE A 387 44.75 4.94 21.56
C ILE A 387 45.92 4.16 22.18
N LYS A 388 46.74 4.82 23.02
CA LYS A 388 47.91 4.18 23.67
C LYS A 388 47.47 3.12 24.69
N SER A 389 46.46 3.43 25.49
CA SER A 389 45.95 2.52 26.53
C SER A 389 45.04 1.42 25.97
N LYS A 390 44.51 1.58 24.74
CA LYS A 390 43.48 0.73 24.14
C LYS A 390 42.16 0.69 24.92
N SER A 391 41.97 1.63 25.85
CA SER A 391 40.77 1.75 26.68
C SER A 391 40.07 3.09 26.45
N VAL A 392 38.74 3.11 26.54
CA VAL A 392 37.91 4.31 26.41
C VAL A 392 36.83 4.35 27.48
N ASP A 393 36.39 5.56 27.84
CA ASP A 393 35.18 5.76 28.63
C ASP A 393 33.98 5.88 27.68
N LEU A 394 33.13 4.86 27.67
CA LEU A 394 31.86 4.84 26.95
C LEU A 394 30.80 5.54 27.79
N LYS A 395 30.33 6.68 27.31
CA LYS A 395 29.29 7.46 27.97
C LYS A 395 27.95 7.22 27.31
N ARG A 396 26.94 6.83 28.09
CA ARG A 396 25.54 6.77 27.65
C ARG A 396 24.92 8.17 27.69
N MET A 397 24.33 8.60 26.58
CA MET A 397 23.81 9.97 26.43
C MET A 397 22.48 10.20 27.16
N SER A 398 21.69 9.15 27.42
CA SER A 398 20.36 9.28 28.05
C SER A 398 20.42 9.68 29.53
N ASP A 399 21.44 9.23 30.27
CA ASP A 399 21.58 9.48 31.71
C ASP A 399 23.01 9.85 32.15
N GLY A 400 23.95 9.89 31.20
CA GLY A 400 25.33 10.29 31.46
C GLY A 400 26.18 9.24 32.15
N THR A 401 25.70 7.99 32.31
CA THR A 401 26.52 6.94 32.93
C THR A 401 27.74 6.62 32.06
N GLU A 402 28.90 6.52 32.68
CA GLU A 402 30.18 6.23 32.03
C GLU A 402 30.69 4.87 32.48
N ILE A 403 31.17 4.08 31.52
CA ILE A 403 31.81 2.79 31.77
C ILE A 403 33.13 2.72 31.00
N LYS A 404 34.19 2.31 31.68
CA LYS A 404 35.49 2.10 31.07
C LYS A 404 35.54 0.74 30.40
N LEU A 405 35.89 0.70 29.12
CA LEU A 405 35.94 -0.52 28.30
C LEU A 405 37.22 -0.54 27.45
N GLU A 406 37.69 -1.75 27.11
CA GLU A 406 38.67 -1.92 26.04
C GLU A 406 38.00 -1.60 24.69
N LEU A 407 38.77 -1.03 23.76
CA LEU A 407 38.28 -0.70 22.42
C LEU A 407 37.70 -1.92 21.68
N THR A 408 38.23 -3.11 21.95
CA THR A 408 37.76 -4.37 21.36
C THR A 408 36.40 -4.82 21.88
N ASP A 409 36.00 -4.36 23.08
CA ASP A 409 34.78 -4.80 23.76
C ASP A 409 33.58 -3.89 23.47
N LEU A 410 33.82 -2.70 22.90
CA LEU A 410 32.78 -1.74 22.50
C LEU A 410 31.66 -2.40 21.71
N ALA A 411 32.01 -3.23 20.73
CA ALA A 411 31.02 -3.84 19.86
C ALA A 411 30.09 -4.81 20.61
N ASN A 412 30.66 -5.64 21.48
CA ASN A 412 29.86 -6.60 22.24
C ASN A 412 29.00 -5.88 23.27
N TYR A 413 29.55 -4.90 23.98
CA TYR A 413 28.81 -4.14 24.98
C TYR A 413 27.58 -3.44 24.39
N ILE A 414 27.73 -2.77 23.24
CA ILE A 414 26.62 -2.04 22.57
C ILE A 414 25.56 -3.01 22.02
N ARG A 415 25.92 -4.23 21.62
CA ARG A 415 24.92 -5.22 21.17
C ARG A 415 24.07 -5.77 22.31
N GLU A 416 24.66 -5.87 23.50
CA GLU A 416 24.01 -6.43 24.70
C GLU A 416 23.17 -5.40 25.47
N ASN A 417 23.40 -4.09 25.25
CA ASN A 417 22.82 -2.98 26.03
C ASN A 417 22.34 -1.82 25.16
#